data_AF-A0A2K2UBW9-F1
#
_entry.id   AF-A0A2K2UBW9-F1
#
_cell.length_a   1.000
_cell.length_b   1.000
_cell.length_c   1.000
_cell.angle_alpha   90.00
_cell.angle_beta   90.00
_cell.angle_gamma   90.00
#
_symmetry.space_group_name_H-M   'P 1'
#
loop_
_entity.id
_entity.type
_entity.pdbx_description
1 polymer ?
#
loop_
_entity_poly.entity_id
_entity_poly.type
_entity_poly.pdbx_seq_one_letter_code
_entity_poly.pdbx_strand_id
1 'polypeptide(L)'
;MPSFPDPFSGNIDRKMTNAELMQALRIDIAGELEAIFLYDAHCRATDDPAAKAVLADIRDEEKAHMGELITLMRHLDPTETEFFLEGEGEVQEQLAELGIVADGEIAAAPAEPAPAPTVGDLS
;
A
#
# COMPACT_ATOMS: atom_id res chain seq x y z
N MET A 1 -19.03 13.50 -7.03
CA MET A 1 -18.73 12.78 -8.28
C MET A 1 -17.40 12.08 -8.05
N PRO A 2 -17.27 10.77 -8.33
CA PRO A 2 -15.95 10.13 -8.31
C PRO A 2 -15.03 10.91 -9.26
N SER A 3 -13.82 11.23 -8.79
CA SER A 3 -12.79 11.88 -9.60
C SER A 3 -11.90 10.79 -10.18
N PHE A 4 -12.30 10.22 -11.32
CA PHE A 4 -11.45 9.27 -12.00
C PHE A 4 -10.19 9.99 -12.54
N PRO A 5 -9.01 9.36 -12.45
CA PRO A 5 -7.85 9.80 -13.23
C PRO A 5 -8.25 9.90 -14.71
N ASP A 6 -7.64 10.83 -15.44
CA ASP A 6 -7.79 10.86 -16.90
C ASP A 6 -7.44 9.45 -17.45
N PRO A 7 -8.37 8.73 -18.12
CA PRO A 7 -8.09 7.40 -18.63
C PRO A 7 -7.02 7.40 -19.73
N PHE A 8 -6.66 8.59 -20.23
CA PHE A 8 -5.57 8.81 -21.16
C PHE A 8 -4.29 9.31 -20.46
N SER A 9 -4.26 9.43 -19.13
CA SER A 9 -3.05 9.77 -18.40
C SER A 9 -1.97 8.71 -18.67
N GLY A 10 -0.82 9.13 -19.20
CA GLY A 10 0.25 8.24 -19.65
C GLY A 10 0.08 7.69 -21.08
N ASN A 11 -1.06 7.90 -21.73
CA ASN A 11 -1.23 7.51 -23.13
C ASN A 11 -0.45 8.48 -24.04
N ILE A 12 0.56 7.95 -24.72
CA ILE A 12 1.45 8.72 -25.62
C ILE A 12 1.53 8.02 -26.98
N ASP A 13 1.82 8.77 -28.05
CA ASP A 13 1.87 8.24 -29.44
C ASP A 13 3.07 7.31 -29.73
N ARG A 14 3.70 6.76 -28.68
CA ARG A 14 4.80 5.80 -28.72
C ARG A 14 4.74 4.85 -27.52
N LYS A 15 5.67 3.91 -27.43
CA LYS A 15 5.84 3.10 -26.21
C LYS A 15 6.59 3.90 -25.14
N MET A 16 6.22 3.68 -23.88
CA MET A 16 6.96 4.20 -22.73
C MET A 16 8.33 3.55 -22.64
N THR A 17 9.32 4.31 -22.19
CA THR A 17 10.58 3.77 -21.66
C THR A 17 10.35 3.18 -20.27
N ASN A 18 11.28 2.37 -19.75
CA ASN A 18 11.17 1.87 -18.37
C ASN A 18 11.04 3.01 -17.35
N ALA A 19 11.80 4.10 -17.52
CA ALA A 19 11.71 5.25 -16.63
C ALA A 19 10.34 5.93 -16.64
N GLU A 20 9.67 5.98 -17.80
CA GLU A 20 8.30 6.52 -17.92
C GLU A 20 7.26 5.55 -17.37
N LEU A 21 7.43 4.26 -17.64
CA LEU A 21 6.58 3.21 -17.07
C LEU A 21 6.66 3.20 -15.54
N MET A 22 7.84 3.44 -14.97
CA MET A 22 8.02 3.61 -13.52
C MET A 22 7.22 4.79 -12.95
N GLN A 23 7.01 5.87 -13.72
CA GLN A 23 6.13 6.96 -13.27
C GLN A 23 4.65 6.54 -13.32
N ALA A 24 4.25 5.78 -14.35
CA ALA A 24 2.90 5.23 -14.44
C ALA A 24 2.61 4.25 -13.29
N LEU A 25 3.54 3.35 -12.97
CA LEU A 25 3.39 2.40 -11.86
C LEU A 25 3.23 3.08 -10.49
N ARG A 26 3.83 4.26 -10.28
CA ARG A 26 3.59 5.05 -9.06
C ARG A 26 2.15 5.56 -8.96
N ILE A 27 1.53 5.89 -10.11
CA ILE A 27 0.11 6.25 -10.18
C ILE A 27 -0.75 5.02 -9.93
N ASP A 28 -0.38 3.87 -10.51
CA ASP A 28 -1.11 2.60 -10.30
C ASP A 28 -1.11 2.22 -8.82
N ILE A 29 0.06 2.28 -8.14
CA ILE A 29 0.16 2.05 -6.68
C ILE A 29 -0.69 3.05 -5.88
N ALA A 30 -0.71 4.33 -6.28
CA ALA A 30 -1.57 5.31 -5.63
C ALA A 30 -3.06 4.97 -5.79
N GLY A 31 -3.46 4.42 -6.94
CA GLY A 31 -4.80 3.90 -7.20
C GLY A 31 -5.15 2.73 -6.27
N GLU A 32 -4.24 1.77 -6.12
CA GLU A 32 -4.47 0.64 -5.19
C GLU A 32 -4.59 1.11 -3.73
N LEU A 33 -3.76 2.07 -3.31
CA LEU A 33 -3.85 2.65 -1.96
C LEU A 33 -5.16 3.41 -1.73
N GLU A 34 -5.65 4.15 -2.73
CA GLU A 34 -6.96 4.80 -2.67
C GLU A 34 -8.08 3.76 -2.56
N ALA A 35 -8.02 2.69 -3.35
CA ALA A 35 -9.00 1.60 -3.30
C ALA A 35 -9.04 0.93 -1.91
N ILE A 36 -7.88 0.58 -1.34
CA ILE A 36 -7.75 0.04 0.02
C ILE A 36 -8.44 0.97 1.04
N PHE A 37 -8.14 2.27 0.97
CA PHE A 37 -8.70 3.26 1.90
C PHE A 37 -10.23 3.35 1.77
N LEU A 38 -10.75 3.44 0.54
CA LEU A 38 -12.18 3.56 0.28
C LEU A 38 -12.96 2.31 0.72
N TYR A 39 -12.48 1.12 0.36
CA TYR A 39 -13.16 -0.12 0.72
C TYR A 39 -13.13 -0.39 2.22
N ASP A 40 -12.02 -0.08 2.91
CA ASP A 40 -11.96 -0.21 4.37
C ASP A 40 -12.95 0.75 5.07
N ALA A 41 -13.02 2.01 4.61
CA ALA A 41 -13.96 2.99 5.13
C ALA A 41 -15.42 2.55 4.93
N HIS A 42 -15.77 2.05 3.74
CA HIS A 42 -17.13 1.57 3.47
C HIS A 42 -17.46 0.29 4.28
N CYS A 43 -16.52 -0.62 4.43
CA CYS A 43 -16.69 -1.84 5.23
C CYS A 43 -16.97 -1.51 6.71
N ARG A 44 -16.30 -0.49 7.27
CA ARG A 44 -16.55 0.02 8.63
C ARG A 44 -17.88 0.78 8.76
N ALA A 45 -18.32 1.45 7.70
CA ALA A 45 -19.51 2.31 7.72
C ALA A 45 -20.85 1.57 7.49
N THR A 46 -20.81 0.36 6.93
CA THR A 46 -22.01 -0.45 6.68
C THR A 46 -22.25 -1.45 7.81
N ASP A 47 -23.50 -1.90 7.97
CA ASP A 47 -23.86 -3.04 8.82
C ASP A 47 -24.35 -4.25 8.02
N ASP A 48 -24.48 -4.12 6.69
CA ASP A 48 -24.87 -5.23 5.84
C ASP A 48 -23.76 -6.31 5.79
N PRO A 49 -24.05 -7.56 6.17
CA PRO A 49 -23.03 -8.61 6.28
C PRO A 49 -22.48 -9.04 4.92
N ALA A 50 -23.26 -8.96 3.84
CA ALA A 50 -22.78 -9.30 2.50
C ALA A 50 -21.83 -8.21 1.98
N ALA A 51 -22.18 -6.94 2.19
CA ALA A 51 -21.32 -5.82 1.84
C ALA A 51 -19.98 -5.88 2.60
N LYS A 52 -19.98 -6.16 3.91
CA LYS A 52 -18.73 -6.32 4.68
C LYS A 52 -17.83 -7.40 4.11
N ALA A 53 -18.40 -8.57 3.80
CA ALA A 53 -17.64 -9.70 3.27
C ALA A 53 -16.98 -9.35 1.93
N VAL A 54 -17.76 -8.82 0.98
CA VAL A 54 -17.26 -8.50 -0.37
C VAL A 54 -16.25 -7.35 -0.34
N LEU A 55 -16.53 -6.26 0.40
CA LEU A 55 -15.64 -5.11 0.46
C LEU A 55 -14.32 -5.43 1.18
N ALA A 56 -14.35 -6.28 2.20
CA ALA A 56 -13.13 -6.71 2.90
C ALA A 56 -12.25 -7.59 2.00
N ASP A 57 -12.86 -8.49 1.22
CA ASP A 57 -12.17 -9.36 0.27
C ASP A 57 -11.47 -8.52 -0.81
N ILE A 58 -12.21 -7.62 -1.48
CA ILE A 58 -11.64 -6.69 -2.48
C ILE A 58 -10.51 -5.87 -1.87
N ARG A 59 -10.71 -5.25 -0.70
CA ARG A 59 -9.66 -4.47 0.00
C ARG A 59 -8.37 -5.27 0.20
N ASP A 60 -8.49 -6.55 0.56
CA ASP A 60 -7.32 -7.38 0.82
C ASP A 60 -6.65 -7.87 -0.48
N GLU A 61 -7.41 -8.03 -1.58
CA GLU A 61 -6.86 -8.24 -2.93
C GLU A 61 -6.03 -7.03 -3.41
N GLU A 62 -6.49 -5.79 -3.19
CA GLU A 62 -5.73 -4.60 -3.62
C GLU A 62 -4.36 -4.48 -2.91
N LYS A 63 -4.22 -5.03 -1.69
CA LYS A 63 -2.92 -5.13 -1.02
C LYS A 63 -1.96 -6.07 -1.77
N ALA A 64 -2.48 -7.15 -2.36
CA ALA A 64 -1.70 -8.04 -3.19
C ALA A 64 -1.29 -7.35 -4.49
N HIS A 65 -2.20 -6.64 -5.15
CA HIS A 65 -1.89 -5.85 -6.35
C HIS A 65 -0.78 -4.82 -6.10
N MET A 66 -0.81 -4.12 -4.96
CA MET A 66 0.29 -3.23 -4.57
C MET A 66 1.63 -4.00 -4.48
N GLY A 67 1.64 -5.21 -3.92
CA GLY A 67 2.82 -6.07 -3.86
C GLY A 67 3.34 -6.50 -5.24
N GLU A 68 2.44 -6.81 -6.18
CA GLU A 68 2.78 -7.12 -7.57
C GLU A 68 3.43 -5.92 -8.28
N LEU A 69 2.85 -4.73 -8.13
CA LEU A 69 3.36 -3.49 -8.75
C LEU A 69 4.74 -3.11 -8.21
N ILE A 70 4.94 -3.17 -6.88
CA ILE A 70 6.25 -2.91 -6.26
C ILE A 70 7.29 -3.92 -6.74
N THR A 71 6.91 -5.20 -6.87
CA THR A 71 7.80 -6.25 -7.36
C THR A 71 8.20 -5.98 -8.82
N LEU A 72 7.26 -5.54 -9.66
CA LEU A 72 7.55 -5.13 -11.03
C LEU A 72 8.48 -3.91 -11.08
N MET A 73 8.27 -2.90 -10.23
CA MET A 73 9.15 -1.74 -10.14
C MET A 73 10.60 -2.14 -9.85
N ARG A 74 10.81 -3.11 -8.94
CA ARG A 74 12.15 -3.63 -8.63
C ARG A 74 12.84 -4.30 -9.82
N HIS A 75 12.07 -4.90 -10.72
CA HIS A 75 12.60 -5.47 -11.95
C HIS A 75 12.99 -4.38 -12.97
N LEU A 76 12.21 -3.31 -13.05
CA LEU A 76 12.37 -2.26 -14.07
C LEU A 76 13.48 -1.26 -13.76
N ASP A 77 13.77 -1.02 -12.47
CA ASP A 77 14.81 -0.09 -12.01
C ASP A 77 15.68 -0.71 -10.88
N PRO A 78 16.83 -1.31 -11.24
CA PRO A 78 17.76 -1.86 -10.26
C PRO A 78 18.36 -0.81 -9.31
N THR A 79 18.51 0.44 -9.75
CA THR A 79 19.06 1.51 -8.91
C THR A 79 18.04 1.94 -7.86
N GLU A 80 16.77 2.12 -8.24
CA GLU A 80 15.70 2.39 -7.26
C GLU A 80 15.51 1.21 -6.29
N THR A 81 15.77 -0.01 -6.74
CA THR A 81 15.78 -1.20 -5.86
C THR A 81 16.83 -1.12 -4.76
N GLU A 82 18.01 -0.57 -5.02
CA GLU A 82 19.04 -0.37 -3.98
C GLU A 82 18.51 0.54 -2.87
N PHE A 83 17.84 1.65 -3.23
CA PHE A 83 17.21 2.56 -2.27
C PHE A 83 16.06 1.92 -1.50
N PHE A 84 15.24 1.06 -2.12
CA PHE A 84 14.19 0.33 -1.41
C PHE A 84 14.76 -0.60 -0.33
N LEU A 85 15.83 -1.33 -0.66
CA LEU A 85 16.49 -2.25 0.27
C LEU A 85 17.24 -1.50 1.37
N GLU A 86 17.85 -0.35 1.06
CA GLU A 86 18.44 0.55 2.06
C GLU A 86 17.38 1.02 3.06
N GLY A 87 16.23 1.51 2.57
CA GLY A 87 15.12 1.94 3.43
C GLY A 87 14.53 0.82 4.29
N GLU A 88 14.45 -0.41 3.76
CA GLU A 88 14.08 -1.59 4.55
C GLU A 88 15.08 -1.83 5.69
N GLY A 89 16.39 -1.72 5.40
CA GLY A 89 17.46 -1.84 6.39
C GLY A 89 17.40 -0.77 7.48
N GLU A 90 17.18 0.49 7.11
CA GLU A 90 17.02 1.60 8.06
C GLU A 90 15.89 1.35 9.07
N VAL A 91 14.74 0.81 8.61
CA VAL A 91 13.63 0.45 9.49
C VAL A 91 14.00 -0.72 10.39
N GLN A 92 14.67 -1.74 9.87
CA GLN A 92 15.13 -2.88 10.68
C GLN A 92 16.08 -2.44 11.80
N GLU A 93 17.01 -1.52 11.53
CA GLU A 93 17.90 -0.94 12.54
C GLU A 93 17.12 -0.20 13.62
N GLN A 94 16.16 0.67 13.25
CA GLN A 94 15.31 1.38 14.21
C GLN A 94 14.51 0.42 15.10
N LEU A 95 13.94 -0.63 14.53
CA LEU A 95 13.17 -1.64 15.28
C LEU A 95 14.07 -2.45 16.23
N ALA A 96 15.31 -2.73 15.84
CA ALA A 96 16.30 -3.38 16.70
C ALA A 96 16.68 -2.51 17.89
N GLU A 97 16.90 -1.20 17.68
CA GLU A 97 17.18 -0.24 18.75
C GLU A 97 16.03 -0.15 19.77
N LEU A 98 14.79 -0.30 19.31
CA LEU A 98 13.59 -0.34 20.14
C LEU A 98 13.35 -1.69 20.83
N GLY A 99 14.15 -2.72 20.54
CA GLY A 99 13.98 -4.07 21.08
C GLY A 99 12.77 -4.82 20.51
N ILE A 100 12.33 -4.47 19.30
CA ILE A 100 11.17 -5.06 18.60
C ILE A 100 11.62 -6.20 17.66
N VAL A 101 12.87 -6.64 17.74
CA VAL A 101 13.39 -7.78 16.97
C VAL A 101 13.40 -9.02 17.86
N ALA A 102 12.70 -10.07 17.43
CA ALA A 102 12.69 -11.38 18.07
C ALA A 102 13.25 -12.43 17.09
N ASP A 103 14.29 -13.16 17.49
CA ASP A 103 14.89 -14.25 16.71
C ASP A 103 15.33 -13.88 15.27
N GLY A 104 15.69 -12.62 15.03
CA GLY A 104 16.12 -12.13 13.72
C GLY A 104 14.98 -11.71 12.78
N GLU A 105 13.74 -11.73 13.28
CA GLU A 105 12.56 -11.24 12.57
C GLU A 105 11.95 -10.04 13.31
N ILE A 106 11.27 -9.16 12.56
CA ILE A 106 10.49 -8.08 13.15
C ILE A 106 9.35 -8.72 13.95
N ALA A 107 9.31 -8.48 15.26
CA ALA A 107 8.23 -8.96 16.10
C ALA A 107 6.89 -8.41 15.59
N ALA A 108 5.89 -9.28 15.52
CA ALA A 108 4.55 -8.86 15.12
C ALA A 108 4.04 -7.72 16.01
N ALA A 109 3.36 -6.76 15.41
CA ALA A 109 2.66 -5.74 16.17
C ALA A 109 1.68 -6.40 17.16
N PRO A 110 1.43 -5.79 18.33
CA PRO A 110 0.44 -6.29 19.28
C PRO A 110 -0.91 -6.53 18.59
N ALA A 111 -1.55 -7.67 18.89
CA ALA A 111 -2.82 -8.04 18.27
C ALA A 111 -3.96 -7.06 18.56
N GLU A 112 -3.87 -6.33 19.68
CA GLU A 112 -4.77 -5.23 19.99
C GLU A 112 -4.05 -3.89 19.75
N PRO A 113 -4.70 -2.92 19.07
CA PRO A 113 -4.15 -1.58 18.94
C PRO A 113 -3.92 -0.98 20.33
N ALA A 114 -2.91 -0.12 20.45
CA ALA A 114 -2.60 0.55 21.72
C ALA A 114 -3.87 1.20 22.30
N PRO A 115 -4.11 1.10 23.62
CA PRO A 115 -5.29 1.67 24.27
C PRO A 115 -5.18 3.19 24.30
N ALA A 116 -5.48 3.83 23.17
CA ALA A 116 -5.47 5.27 22.98
C ALA A 116 -6.76 5.69 22.28
N PRO A 117 -7.32 6.87 22.59
CA PRO A 117 -8.45 7.40 21.85
C PRO A 117 -8.08 7.50 20.36
N THR A 118 -8.94 6.98 19.51
CA THR A 118 -8.81 7.06 18.06
C THR A 118 -9.15 8.47 17.59
N VAL A 119 -8.74 8.83 16.37
CA VAL A 119 -9.11 10.13 15.78
C VAL A 119 -10.64 10.33 15.72
N GLY A 120 -11.42 9.25 15.59
CA GLY A 120 -12.88 9.30 15.63
C GLY A 120 -13.46 9.56 17.03
N ASP A 121 -12.71 9.31 18.10
CA ASP A 121 -13.12 9.61 19.47
C ASP A 121 -12.91 11.09 19.84
N LEU A 122 -12.25 11.86 18.96
CA LEU A 122 -11.96 13.28 19.15
C LEU A 122 -12.99 14.22 18.50
N SER A 123 -13.99 13.67 17.81
CA SER A 123 -15.03 14.41 17.07
C SER A 123 -16.38 14.47 17.78
#